data_AF-A0A7V4EP71-F1
#
_entry.id   AF-A0A7V4EP71-F1
#
_cell.length_a   1.000
_cell.length_b   1.000
_cell.length_c   1.000
_cell.angle_alpha   90.00
_cell.angle_beta   90.00
_cell.angle_gamma   90.00
#
_symmetry.space_group_name_H-M   'P 1'
#
loop_
_entity.id
_entity.type
_entity.pdbx_description
1 polymer ?
#
loop_
_entity_poly.entity_id
_entity_poly.type
_entity_poly.pdbx_seq_one_letter_code
_entity_poly.pdbx_strand_id
1 'polypeptide(L)'
;MIPGQSARSPRGIPGCGRRIALALQHVEETGGRDSLKYRMRTAACMLPIMVAAFVLCAACPLAARAAVLKKITNESDAQTVRIVLHMDRAVAPKTFPLTGPPRLVADLPGTVLAVASAAFPLPAIPGGETDLLGIRVGQFSTDTARVVLDLGRALQATAKVNEKNNTVELVLPRAGGAATEQGAPVKPAPEFAEGTTVEEVRPGVVYTRVAKRREAGPIIYHVLDLDPADPRIRIELEQGQGRFGGLETLSAMTRRAGAAFAVNGGYFNMQTGEPFDMLVAAGRVITRPDRYRSFFGINKSGRPVFAKPTITVSVSAGGRPAYYVSQLNRAPAAGAVAVLDRNFGQRTPAAAARTEFIVRDGAIAEIARGGGAEIPESGFVISVDEKHWEKFGSKLRIGESAELRITGSMDAGALSCGVSAGPMLVSNGYAEKYLVEDFGRDSGIVAGRAPRTAVCETHNGRLRFAVVEGRSSISIGMTLDELAELMVSLGCLSAINLDGGGSSQMVLDGQTKNNLNGGERKLANAFMIFYKE
;
A
#
# COMPACT_ATOMS: atom_id res chain seq x y z
N MET A 1 18.18 -25.31 65.50
CA MET A 1 18.68 -26.61 65.00
C MET A 1 19.25 -26.41 63.61
N ILE A 2 20.55 -26.66 63.47
CA ILE A 2 21.36 -26.90 62.24
C ILE A 2 21.71 -28.42 62.32
N PRO A 3 21.87 -29.24 61.25
CA PRO A 3 22.80 -29.09 60.09
C PRO A 3 22.28 -29.67 58.74
N GLY A 4 22.93 -29.58 57.57
CA GLY A 4 24.20 -29.02 57.10
C GLY A 4 24.72 -29.74 55.82
N GLN A 5 25.48 -29.01 54.97
CA GLN A 5 26.41 -29.41 53.87
C GLN A 5 25.86 -29.69 52.45
N SER A 6 26.54 -29.42 51.32
CA SER A 6 27.70 -28.57 50.90
C SER A 6 27.83 -28.66 49.36
N ALA A 7 28.37 -27.62 48.68
CA ALA A 7 29.19 -27.66 47.42
C ALA A 7 29.17 -26.27 46.73
N ARG A 8 30.22 -25.44 46.89
CA ARG A 8 31.37 -25.20 45.98
C ARG A 8 31.06 -24.49 44.64
N SER A 9 31.57 -23.27 44.54
CA SER A 9 31.74 -22.45 43.32
C SER A 9 32.79 -23.02 42.35
N PRO A 10 32.79 -22.59 41.09
CA PRO A 10 34.01 -22.37 40.33
C PRO A 10 34.26 -20.89 40.03
N ARG A 11 35.52 -20.49 40.29
CA ARG A 11 36.17 -19.25 39.87
C ARG A 11 36.40 -19.27 38.35
N GLY A 12 36.45 -18.07 37.75
CA GLY A 12 36.41 -17.86 36.30
C GLY A 12 37.71 -18.07 35.52
N ILE A 13 37.61 -17.87 34.19
CA ILE A 13 38.70 -17.63 33.22
C ILE A 13 38.15 -16.65 32.14
N PRO A 14 38.97 -15.73 31.60
CA PRO A 14 38.51 -14.46 31.00
C PRO A 14 38.44 -14.47 29.46
N GLY A 15 37.66 -13.53 28.94
CA GLY A 15 37.93 -12.78 27.70
C GLY A 15 38.15 -13.55 26.40
N CYS A 16 37.10 -13.68 25.57
CA CYS A 16 37.26 -13.92 24.13
C CYS A 16 36.24 -13.10 23.34
N GLY A 17 36.52 -11.80 23.20
CA GLY A 17 35.75 -10.87 22.37
C GLY A 17 36.63 -9.81 21.68
N ARG A 18 37.95 -10.04 21.59
CA ARG A 18 38.92 -9.06 21.10
C ARG A 18 39.93 -9.61 20.06
N ARG A 19 39.52 -10.58 19.23
CA ARG A 19 40.33 -11.08 18.09
C ARG A 19 39.53 -11.28 16.79
N ILE A 20 38.58 -10.40 16.51
CA ILE A 20 38.02 -10.21 15.14
C ILE A 20 38.16 -8.71 14.75
N ALA A 21 39.22 -8.06 15.22
CA ALA A 21 39.51 -6.66 14.91
C ALA A 21 40.90 -6.44 14.30
N LEU A 22 41.64 -7.49 13.93
CA LEU A 22 42.99 -7.39 13.37
C LEU A 22 43.19 -8.49 12.32
N ALA A 23 42.42 -8.42 11.23
CA ALA A 23 42.66 -9.23 10.01
C ALA A 23 42.05 -8.58 8.75
N LEU A 24 41.94 -7.25 8.72
CA LEU A 24 41.58 -6.46 7.53
C LEU A 24 42.46 -5.20 7.39
N GLN A 25 43.68 -5.26 7.94
CA GLN A 25 44.76 -4.29 7.68
C GLN A 25 46.04 -5.07 7.42
N HIS A 26 46.17 -5.64 6.22
CA HIS A 26 47.43 -5.91 5.49
C HIS A 26 47.14 -6.95 4.39
N VAL A 27 46.60 -6.47 3.27
CA VAL A 27 46.82 -7.09 1.96
C VAL A 27 47.15 -5.95 1.00
N GLU A 28 48.21 -5.22 1.34
CA GLU A 28 49.14 -4.72 0.34
C GLU A 28 50.40 -5.56 0.51
N GLU A 29 51.03 -5.86 -0.62
CA GLU A 29 52.35 -6.47 -0.78
C GLU A 29 52.45 -8.01 -0.89
N THR A 30 53.01 -8.37 -2.04
CA THR A 30 53.65 -9.63 -2.45
C THR A 30 52.77 -10.79 -2.88
N GLY A 31 52.87 -11.10 -4.17
CA GLY A 31 52.22 -12.24 -4.79
C GLY A 31 53.11 -13.48 -4.89
N GLY A 32 52.50 -14.52 -5.47
CA GLY A 32 53.19 -15.56 -6.22
C GLY A 32 53.65 -16.80 -5.44
N ARG A 33 53.08 -17.94 -5.87
CA ARG A 33 53.59 -19.33 -5.81
C ARG A 33 53.55 -20.04 -4.45
N ASP A 34 52.56 -20.93 -4.30
CA ASP A 34 52.81 -22.39 -4.27
C ASP A 34 51.53 -23.16 -3.93
N SER A 35 50.75 -23.42 -4.99
CA SER A 35 49.69 -24.41 -5.03
C SER A 35 50.31 -25.80 -5.23
N LEU A 36 50.45 -26.63 -4.19
CA LEU A 36 50.29 -28.11 -4.27
C LEU A 36 50.64 -28.90 -2.98
N LYS A 37 50.49 -28.36 -1.75
CA LYS A 37 50.71 -29.19 -0.53
C LYS A 37 49.65 -29.10 0.56
N TYR A 38 48.49 -28.48 0.28
CA TYR A 38 47.38 -28.37 1.24
C TYR A 38 46.11 -29.12 0.82
N ARG A 39 46.27 -30.18 0.01
CA ARG A 39 45.21 -31.15 -0.30
C ARG A 39 45.70 -32.53 0.11
N MET A 40 45.53 -32.87 1.38
CA MET A 40 45.47 -34.22 1.97
C MET A 40 45.83 -34.10 3.46
N ARG A 41 44.89 -33.63 4.30
CA ARG A 41 44.89 -33.87 5.77
C ARG A 41 43.61 -33.42 6.51
N THR A 42 42.59 -32.93 5.82
CA THR A 42 41.29 -32.51 6.42
C THR A 42 40.13 -33.48 6.12
N ALA A 43 40.40 -34.79 6.03
CA ALA A 43 39.35 -35.81 5.81
C ALA A 43 39.14 -36.79 6.99
N ALA A 44 39.86 -36.64 8.11
CA ALA A 44 39.86 -37.65 9.18
C ALA A 44 39.44 -37.14 10.58
N CYS A 45 38.76 -36.00 10.70
CA CYS A 45 38.25 -35.50 11.99
C CYS A 45 36.77 -35.09 12.00
N MET A 46 36.00 -35.39 10.95
CA MET A 46 34.60 -34.99 10.84
C MET A 46 33.57 -36.10 11.14
N LEU A 47 34.00 -37.27 11.61
CA LEU A 47 33.07 -38.40 11.81
C LEU A 47 32.50 -38.58 13.23
N PRO A 48 33.09 -38.08 14.34
CA PRO A 48 32.45 -38.23 15.67
C PRO A 48 31.55 -37.05 16.11
N ILE A 49 31.62 -35.88 15.48
CA ILE A 49 30.86 -34.68 15.90
C ILE A 49 29.41 -34.70 15.36
N MET A 50 29.15 -35.49 14.32
CA MET A 50 27.81 -35.61 13.74
C MET A 50 26.81 -36.44 14.57
N VAL A 51 27.27 -37.20 15.57
CA VAL A 51 26.38 -38.12 16.34
C VAL A 51 25.90 -37.50 17.67
N ALA A 52 26.63 -36.53 18.25
CA ALA A 52 26.19 -35.85 19.49
C ALA A 52 25.16 -34.72 19.24
N ALA A 53 25.01 -34.25 18.00
CA ALA A 53 24.01 -33.26 17.62
C ALA A 53 22.60 -33.86 17.40
N PHE A 54 22.45 -35.19 17.45
CA PHE A 54 21.20 -35.87 17.12
C PHE A 54 20.32 -36.26 18.34
N VAL A 55 20.78 -36.07 19.58
CA VAL A 55 20.05 -36.57 20.78
C VAL A 55 19.56 -35.46 21.74
N LEU A 56 19.78 -34.18 21.45
CA LEU A 56 19.30 -33.06 22.29
C LEU A 56 18.40 -32.05 21.55
N CYS A 57 17.70 -32.50 20.51
CA CYS A 57 16.71 -31.69 19.78
C CYS A 57 15.32 -32.36 19.79
N ALA A 58 14.91 -32.89 20.93
CA ALA A 58 13.59 -33.50 21.13
C ALA A 58 12.81 -32.74 22.22
N ALA A 59 12.48 -31.47 21.92
CA ALA A 59 11.31 -30.74 22.47
C ALA A 59 11.31 -29.29 21.95
N CYS A 60 11.40 -29.12 20.63
CA CYS A 60 10.97 -27.87 19.99
C CYS A 60 9.64 -28.21 19.30
N PRO A 61 8.54 -27.48 19.52
CA PRO A 61 7.34 -27.71 18.72
C PRO A 61 7.74 -27.45 17.27
N LEU A 62 7.79 -28.50 16.45
CA LEU A 62 8.03 -28.36 15.02
C LEU A 62 7.08 -27.28 14.52
N ALA A 63 7.64 -26.17 14.00
CA ALA A 63 6.85 -25.19 13.28
C ALA A 63 6.09 -25.96 12.20
N ALA A 64 4.77 -26.05 12.35
CA ALA A 64 3.95 -26.86 11.48
C ALA A 64 4.16 -26.37 10.05
N ARG A 65 4.74 -27.23 9.20
CA ARG A 65 4.95 -26.95 7.78
C ARG A 65 3.63 -26.43 7.19
N ALA A 66 3.67 -25.31 6.47
CA ALA A 66 2.49 -24.75 5.80
C ALA A 66 1.89 -25.77 4.84
N ALA A 67 0.56 -25.85 4.78
CA ALA A 67 -0.13 -26.65 3.78
C ALA A 67 0.05 -26.01 2.40
N VAL A 68 0.01 -26.81 1.34
CA VAL A 68 0.20 -26.39 -0.03
C VAL A 68 -1.08 -26.68 -0.82
N LEU A 69 -1.72 -25.63 -1.32
CA LEU A 69 -2.83 -25.74 -2.27
C LEU A 69 -2.24 -26.02 -3.67
N LYS A 70 -2.60 -27.17 -4.25
CA LYS A 70 -1.98 -27.69 -5.49
C LYS A 70 -2.78 -27.39 -6.74
N LYS A 71 -4.10 -27.57 -6.67
CA LYS A 71 -5.02 -27.36 -7.79
C LYS A 71 -6.44 -27.14 -7.29
N ILE A 72 -7.27 -26.55 -8.14
CA ILE A 72 -8.71 -26.42 -7.92
C ILE A 72 -9.42 -27.16 -9.05
N THR A 73 -10.42 -27.96 -8.72
CA THR A 73 -11.34 -28.57 -9.69
C THR A 73 -12.77 -28.20 -9.34
N ASN A 74 -13.70 -28.44 -10.26
CA ASN A 74 -15.12 -28.32 -9.97
C ASN A 74 -15.88 -29.54 -10.49
N GLU A 75 -16.99 -29.82 -9.82
CA GLU A 75 -17.96 -30.84 -10.18
C GLU A 75 -19.35 -30.22 -10.03
N SER A 76 -20.28 -30.57 -10.91
CA SER A 76 -21.65 -30.05 -10.83
C SER A 76 -22.65 -31.17 -11.06
N ASP A 77 -23.70 -31.19 -10.25
CA ASP A 77 -24.87 -32.05 -10.42
C ASP A 77 -26.15 -31.22 -10.55
N ALA A 78 -27.32 -31.85 -10.59
CA ALA A 78 -28.60 -31.16 -10.78
C ALA A 78 -28.91 -30.13 -9.68
N GLN A 79 -28.31 -30.23 -8.48
CA GLN A 79 -28.64 -29.40 -7.32
C GLN A 79 -27.48 -28.53 -6.82
N THR A 80 -26.24 -28.91 -7.08
CA THR A 80 -25.07 -28.25 -6.50
C THR A 80 -23.92 -28.06 -7.49
N VAL A 81 -23.11 -27.04 -7.21
CA VAL A 81 -21.79 -26.84 -7.78
C VAL A 81 -20.77 -26.98 -6.66
N ARG A 82 -19.86 -27.94 -6.79
CA ARG A 82 -18.83 -28.24 -5.80
C ARG A 82 -17.47 -27.78 -6.31
N ILE A 83 -16.82 -26.92 -5.56
CA ILE A 83 -15.43 -26.50 -5.81
C ILE A 83 -14.52 -27.30 -4.90
N VAL A 84 -13.60 -28.07 -5.47
CA VAL A 84 -12.70 -28.96 -4.74
C VAL A 84 -11.30 -28.38 -4.75
N LEU A 85 -10.80 -28.05 -3.56
CA LEU A 85 -9.45 -27.55 -3.32
C LEU A 85 -8.56 -28.74 -2.95
N HIS A 86 -7.57 -29.05 -3.79
CA HIS A 86 -6.68 -30.20 -3.58
C HIS A 86 -5.39 -29.75 -2.90
N MET A 87 -5.08 -30.31 -1.74
CA MET A 87 -3.99 -29.87 -0.87
C MET A 87 -3.03 -31.03 -0.56
N ASP A 88 -1.84 -30.75 -0.04
CA ASP A 88 -1.00 -31.79 0.60
C ASP A 88 -1.45 -32.15 2.02
N ARG A 89 -2.14 -31.22 2.68
CA ARG A 89 -2.81 -31.38 3.97
C ARG A 89 -4.09 -30.54 3.97
N ALA A 90 -5.22 -31.14 4.31
CA ALA A 90 -6.49 -30.41 4.39
C ALA A 90 -6.42 -29.32 5.49
N VAL A 91 -7.01 -28.16 5.23
CA VAL A 91 -7.10 -27.04 6.18
C VAL A 91 -8.53 -26.53 6.17
N ALA A 92 -9.13 -26.36 7.35
CA ALA A 92 -10.46 -25.79 7.46
C ALA A 92 -10.47 -24.33 6.98
N PRO A 93 -11.29 -23.97 5.97
CA PRO A 93 -11.37 -22.60 5.50
C PRO A 93 -12.19 -21.72 6.45
N LYS A 94 -11.85 -20.43 6.51
CA LYS A 94 -12.75 -19.39 7.01
C LYS A 94 -13.52 -18.82 5.83
N THR A 95 -14.82 -19.12 5.75
CA THR A 95 -15.68 -18.64 4.66
C THR A 95 -16.51 -17.44 5.08
N PHE A 96 -16.65 -16.47 4.18
CA PHE A 96 -17.54 -15.33 4.38
C PHE A 96 -18.00 -14.72 3.04
N PRO A 97 -19.24 -14.22 2.96
CA PRO A 97 -19.72 -13.55 1.77
C PRO A 97 -19.20 -12.11 1.69
N LEU A 98 -19.05 -11.59 0.48
CA LEU A 98 -18.91 -10.16 0.21
C LEU A 98 -20.07 -9.70 -0.70
N THR A 99 -20.58 -8.51 -0.45
CA THR A 99 -21.63 -7.87 -1.27
C THR A 99 -21.05 -6.76 -2.14
N GLY A 100 -21.59 -6.61 -3.36
CA GLY A 100 -21.14 -5.61 -4.35
C GLY A 100 -19.78 -5.90 -5.00
N PRO A 101 -19.67 -6.81 -5.99
CA PRO A 101 -20.62 -7.83 -6.44
C PRO A 101 -20.63 -9.03 -5.49
N PRO A 102 -21.65 -9.91 -5.56
CA PRO A 102 -21.73 -11.11 -4.72
C PRO A 102 -20.49 -12.00 -4.88
N ARG A 103 -19.83 -12.32 -3.77
CA ARG A 103 -18.69 -13.23 -3.73
C ARG A 103 -18.74 -14.11 -2.51
N LEU A 104 -18.18 -15.31 -2.62
CA LEU A 104 -17.80 -16.11 -1.46
C LEU A 104 -16.28 -16.13 -1.36
N VAL A 105 -15.75 -15.72 -0.22
CA VAL A 105 -14.33 -15.82 0.09
C VAL A 105 -14.10 -17.03 0.98
N ALA A 106 -13.05 -17.80 0.68
CA ALA A 106 -12.54 -18.89 1.51
C ALA A 106 -11.05 -18.63 1.81
N ASP A 107 -10.76 -18.23 3.05
CA ASP A 107 -9.40 -18.08 3.55
C ASP A 107 -8.89 -19.39 4.11
N LEU A 108 -7.68 -19.80 3.73
CA LEU A 108 -7.01 -21.02 4.17
C LEU A 108 -5.78 -20.64 5.02
N PRO A 109 -5.92 -20.52 6.35
CA PRO A 109 -4.81 -20.16 7.23
C PRO A 109 -3.69 -21.20 7.23
N GLY A 110 -2.45 -20.78 7.33
CA GLY A 110 -1.29 -21.68 7.28
C GLY A 110 -1.11 -22.38 5.94
N THR A 111 -1.57 -21.78 4.84
CA THR A 111 -1.54 -22.36 3.49
C THR A 111 -0.81 -21.46 2.50
N VAL A 112 0.01 -22.06 1.64
CA VAL A 112 0.68 -21.42 0.50
C VAL A 112 0.24 -22.03 -0.82
N LEU A 113 0.38 -21.29 -1.92
CA LEU A 113 0.12 -21.82 -3.27
C LEU A 113 1.31 -22.64 -3.79
N ALA A 114 1.04 -23.76 -4.47
CA ALA A 114 2.08 -24.58 -5.10
C ALA A 114 2.86 -23.84 -6.21
N VAL A 115 2.23 -22.83 -6.81
CA VAL A 115 2.79 -21.97 -7.85
C VAL A 115 2.30 -20.54 -7.66
N ALA A 116 2.95 -19.57 -8.30
CA ALA A 116 2.49 -18.18 -8.31
C ALA A 116 1.04 -18.09 -8.81
N SER A 117 0.25 -17.16 -8.24
CA SER A 117 -1.20 -17.07 -8.47
C SER A 117 -1.58 -16.94 -9.95
N ALA A 118 -0.80 -16.24 -10.76
CA ALA A 118 -1.03 -16.05 -12.19
C ALA A 118 -0.87 -17.34 -13.02
N ALA A 119 -0.08 -18.30 -12.53
CA ALA A 119 0.14 -19.60 -13.15
C ALA A 119 -0.67 -20.72 -12.49
N PHE A 120 -1.55 -20.39 -11.53
CA PHE A 120 -2.27 -21.37 -10.77
C PHE A 120 -3.39 -22.02 -11.62
N PRO A 121 -3.45 -23.36 -11.71
CA PRO A 121 -4.44 -24.03 -12.54
C PRO A 121 -5.86 -23.85 -11.96
N LEU A 122 -6.74 -23.24 -12.76
CA LEU A 122 -8.15 -23.03 -12.45
C LEU A 122 -9.04 -23.83 -13.40
N PRO A 123 -10.13 -24.44 -12.92
CA PRO A 123 -11.05 -25.17 -13.78
C PRO A 123 -11.90 -24.20 -14.60
N ALA A 124 -12.35 -24.65 -15.78
CA ALA A 124 -13.37 -23.93 -16.53
C ALA A 124 -14.65 -23.82 -15.69
N ILE A 125 -15.35 -22.69 -15.76
CA ILE A 125 -16.62 -22.52 -15.03
C ILE A 125 -17.66 -23.47 -15.66
N PRO A 126 -18.43 -24.24 -14.85
CA PRO A 126 -19.43 -25.15 -15.40
C PRO A 126 -20.47 -24.36 -16.22
N GLY A 127 -20.85 -24.86 -17.39
CA GLY A 127 -21.94 -24.29 -18.18
C GLY A 127 -23.32 -24.51 -17.54
N GLY A 128 -24.34 -23.79 -18.04
CA GLY A 128 -25.74 -23.86 -17.56
C GLY A 128 -26.10 -22.77 -16.54
N GLU A 129 -27.29 -22.86 -15.93
CA GLU A 129 -27.80 -21.93 -14.90
C GLU A 129 -27.04 -22.10 -13.56
N THR A 130 -25.75 -21.76 -13.55
CA THR A 130 -24.95 -21.66 -12.33
C THR A 130 -24.76 -20.20 -11.94
N ASP A 131 -24.83 -19.93 -10.64
CA ASP A 131 -24.49 -18.61 -10.09
C ASP A 131 -22.98 -18.40 -9.98
N LEU A 132 -22.14 -19.40 -10.24
CA LEU A 132 -20.69 -19.25 -10.24
C LEU A 132 -20.23 -18.58 -11.54
N LEU A 133 -19.64 -17.39 -11.43
CA LEU A 133 -19.15 -16.59 -12.56
C LEU A 133 -17.64 -16.69 -12.74
N GLY A 134 -16.91 -16.97 -11.66
CA GLY A 134 -15.45 -16.97 -11.68
C GLY A 134 -14.86 -17.57 -10.43
N ILE A 135 -13.64 -18.09 -10.55
CA ILE A 135 -12.82 -18.54 -9.44
C ILE A 135 -11.51 -17.76 -9.50
N ARG A 136 -11.10 -17.19 -8.37
CA ARG A 136 -9.82 -16.51 -8.21
C ARG A 136 -9.07 -17.12 -7.05
N VAL A 137 -7.75 -17.17 -7.17
CA VAL A 137 -6.87 -17.67 -6.13
C VAL A 137 -5.71 -16.70 -5.96
N GLY A 138 -5.30 -16.46 -4.73
CA GLY A 138 -4.24 -15.52 -4.41
C GLY A 138 -3.52 -15.88 -3.11
N GLN A 139 -2.25 -15.53 -3.02
CA GLN A 139 -1.55 -15.50 -1.74
C GLN A 139 -1.93 -14.19 -1.03
N PHE A 140 -2.88 -14.26 -0.09
CA PHE A 140 -3.45 -13.07 0.56
C PHE A 140 -2.50 -12.46 1.60
N SER A 141 -1.78 -13.32 2.32
CA SER A 141 -0.67 -12.98 3.22
C SER A 141 0.42 -14.04 3.10
N THR A 142 1.56 -13.86 3.77
CA THR A 142 2.66 -14.82 3.80
C THR A 142 2.26 -16.21 4.32
N ASP A 143 1.16 -16.31 5.05
CA ASP A 143 0.68 -17.54 5.69
C ASP A 143 -0.75 -17.94 5.28
N THR A 144 -1.47 -17.15 4.46
CA THR A 144 -2.87 -17.43 4.11
C THR A 144 -3.08 -17.38 2.60
N ALA A 145 -3.52 -18.51 2.04
CA ALA A 145 -4.04 -18.58 0.68
C ALA A 145 -5.53 -18.23 0.69
N ARG A 146 -5.99 -17.49 -0.32
CA ARG A 146 -7.39 -17.08 -0.46
C ARG A 146 -7.95 -17.59 -1.78
N VAL A 147 -9.10 -18.24 -1.71
CA VAL A 147 -9.94 -18.57 -2.87
C VAL A 147 -11.16 -17.67 -2.84
N VAL A 148 -11.50 -17.06 -3.99
CA VAL A 148 -12.68 -16.20 -4.14
C VAL A 148 -13.53 -16.74 -5.26
N LEU A 149 -14.79 -17.02 -4.96
CA LEU A 149 -15.82 -17.38 -5.94
C LEU A 149 -16.60 -16.11 -6.26
N ASP A 150 -16.55 -15.66 -7.51
CA ASP A 150 -17.40 -14.58 -8.00
C ASP A 150 -18.77 -15.16 -8.34
N LEU A 151 -19.83 -14.55 -7.81
CA LEU A 151 -21.19 -15.09 -7.86
C LEU A 151 -22.17 -14.10 -8.53
N GLY A 152 -23.14 -14.62 -9.28
CA GLY A 152 -24.23 -13.85 -9.88
C GLY A 152 -25.23 -13.32 -8.85
N ARG A 153 -25.39 -14.04 -7.73
CA ARG A 153 -26.17 -13.62 -6.55
C ARG A 153 -25.50 -14.09 -5.27
N ALA A 154 -25.93 -13.53 -4.14
CA ALA A 154 -25.42 -13.94 -2.84
C ALA A 154 -25.87 -15.37 -2.53
N LEU A 155 -24.91 -16.29 -2.35
CA LEU A 155 -25.17 -17.67 -1.95
C LEU A 155 -24.45 -17.97 -0.64
N GLN A 156 -25.09 -18.80 0.20
CA GLN A 156 -24.40 -19.47 1.29
C GLN A 156 -23.73 -20.72 0.75
N ALA A 157 -22.50 -20.98 1.22
CA ALA A 157 -21.74 -22.14 0.85
C ALA A 157 -21.39 -22.96 2.07
N THR A 158 -21.44 -24.28 1.94
CA THR A 158 -20.99 -25.19 2.98
C THR A 158 -19.56 -25.62 2.65
N ALA A 159 -18.64 -25.43 3.60
CA ALA A 159 -17.28 -25.97 3.48
C ALA A 159 -17.21 -27.34 4.15
N LYS A 160 -16.72 -28.36 3.42
CA LYS A 160 -16.45 -29.70 3.96
C LYS A 160 -14.97 -30.01 3.85
N VAL A 161 -14.35 -30.39 4.96
CA VAL A 161 -12.94 -30.79 5.01
C VAL A 161 -12.87 -32.31 4.95
N ASN A 162 -12.08 -32.86 4.03
CA ASN A 162 -11.82 -34.28 3.91
C ASN A 162 -10.32 -34.54 4.15
N GLU A 163 -10.00 -34.91 5.38
CA GLU A 163 -8.62 -35.16 5.82
C GLU A 163 -8.02 -36.41 5.17
N LYS A 164 -8.84 -37.41 4.80
CA LYS A 164 -8.35 -38.65 4.16
C LYS A 164 -7.83 -38.39 2.74
N ASN A 165 -8.50 -37.50 2.01
CA ASN A 165 -8.17 -37.17 0.63
C ASN A 165 -7.40 -35.86 0.49
N ASN A 166 -7.12 -35.17 1.61
CA ASN A 166 -6.52 -33.84 1.65
C ASN A 166 -7.25 -32.81 0.76
N THR A 167 -8.58 -32.83 0.80
CA THR A 167 -9.43 -31.90 0.03
C THR A 167 -10.29 -31.02 0.93
N VAL A 168 -10.60 -29.83 0.42
CA VAL A 168 -11.63 -28.93 0.97
C VAL A 168 -12.65 -28.69 -0.12
N GLU A 169 -13.92 -28.93 0.18
CA GLU A 169 -15.01 -28.80 -0.77
C GLU A 169 -15.90 -27.62 -0.38
N LEU A 170 -16.06 -26.66 -1.28
CA LEU A 170 -17.02 -25.57 -1.17
C LEU A 170 -18.25 -25.94 -2.00
N VAL A 171 -19.38 -26.18 -1.33
CA VAL A 171 -20.63 -26.60 -1.98
C VAL A 171 -21.57 -25.40 -2.11
N LEU A 172 -21.91 -25.07 -3.36
CA LEU A 172 -22.87 -24.02 -3.72
C LEU A 172 -24.19 -24.64 -4.22
N PRO A 173 -25.36 -24.11 -3.85
CA PRO A 173 -26.63 -24.51 -4.44
C PRO A 173 -26.80 -23.95 -5.87
N ARG A 174 -27.49 -24.68 -6.77
CA ARG A 174 -27.94 -24.18 -8.08
C ARG A 174 -29.25 -23.39 -7.96
N ALA A 175 -29.49 -22.49 -8.92
CA ALA A 175 -30.78 -21.80 -9.04
C ALA A 175 -31.90 -22.83 -9.29
N GLY A 176 -32.95 -22.80 -8.46
CA GLY A 176 -34.08 -23.73 -8.52
C GLY A 176 -34.32 -24.60 -7.27
N GLY A 177 -33.37 -24.68 -6.33
CA GLY A 177 -33.55 -25.41 -5.07
C GLY A 177 -34.04 -24.50 -3.93
N ALA A 178 -35.35 -24.54 -3.65
CA ALA A 178 -36.08 -24.00 -2.49
C ALA A 178 -35.41 -22.85 -1.71
N ALA A 179 -35.72 -21.61 -2.11
CA ALA A 179 -35.49 -20.42 -1.28
C ALA A 179 -36.63 -20.30 -0.26
N THR A 180 -36.28 -20.22 1.03
CA THR A 180 -37.17 -19.64 2.04
C THR A 180 -37.22 -18.14 1.81
N GLU A 181 -38.43 -17.64 1.58
CA GLU A 181 -38.74 -16.24 1.29
C GLU A 181 -38.45 -15.35 2.50
N GLN A 182 -37.67 -14.29 2.29
CA GLN A 182 -37.93 -12.92 2.74
C GLN A 182 -36.73 -12.03 2.36
N GLY A 183 -36.87 -11.32 1.24
CA GLY A 183 -35.94 -10.28 0.80
C GLY A 183 -36.67 -9.32 -0.12
N ALA A 184 -36.65 -8.03 0.22
CA ALA A 184 -37.32 -6.95 -0.49
C ALA A 184 -37.05 -6.96 -2.02
N PRO A 185 -37.97 -6.45 -2.85
CA PRO A 185 -37.87 -6.54 -4.30
C PRO A 185 -36.58 -5.89 -4.81
N VAL A 186 -35.73 -6.70 -5.45
CA VAL A 186 -34.55 -6.25 -6.17
C VAL A 186 -35.03 -5.58 -7.46
N LYS A 187 -34.83 -4.25 -7.55
CA LYS A 187 -35.04 -3.49 -8.78
C LYS A 187 -34.17 -4.12 -9.90
N PRO A 188 -34.72 -4.40 -11.11
CA PRO A 188 -33.94 -4.97 -12.19
C PRO A 188 -32.70 -4.11 -12.47
N ALA A 189 -31.56 -4.76 -12.72
CA ALA A 189 -30.32 -4.08 -13.03
C ALA A 189 -30.53 -3.14 -14.24
N PRO A 190 -30.14 -1.86 -14.16
CA PRO A 190 -30.34 -0.95 -15.27
C PRO A 190 -29.59 -1.45 -16.50
N GLU A 191 -30.27 -1.46 -17.63
CA GLU A 191 -29.70 -1.78 -18.93
C GLU A 191 -28.55 -0.81 -19.25
N PHE A 192 -27.42 -1.34 -19.76
CA PHE A 192 -26.28 -0.50 -20.14
C PHE A 192 -26.64 0.32 -21.38
N ALA A 193 -26.84 1.61 -21.19
CA ALA A 193 -27.05 2.58 -22.27
C ALA A 193 -25.72 3.28 -22.61
N GLU A 194 -25.32 3.21 -23.87
CA GLU A 194 -24.23 4.03 -24.39
C GLU A 194 -24.64 5.50 -24.45
N GLY A 195 -23.67 6.38 -24.25
CA GLY A 195 -23.90 7.81 -24.38
C GLY A 195 -22.84 8.65 -23.68
N THR A 196 -22.77 9.89 -24.10
CA THR A 196 -21.96 10.93 -23.47
C THR A 196 -22.90 12.01 -22.94
N THR A 197 -22.75 12.35 -21.66
CA THR A 197 -23.43 13.48 -21.02
C THR A 197 -22.37 14.51 -20.68
N VAL A 198 -22.59 15.75 -21.10
CA VAL A 198 -21.71 16.90 -20.81
C VAL A 198 -22.53 17.95 -20.09
N GLU A 199 -22.01 18.45 -18.97
CA GLU A 199 -22.67 19.44 -18.12
C GLU A 199 -21.64 20.47 -17.67
N GLU A 200 -21.92 21.75 -17.87
CA GLU A 200 -21.15 22.83 -17.24
C GLU A 200 -21.70 23.02 -15.82
N VAL A 201 -21.00 22.46 -14.84
CA VAL A 201 -21.46 22.38 -13.44
C VAL A 201 -21.23 23.69 -12.69
N ARG A 202 -20.25 24.48 -13.14
CA ARG A 202 -20.01 25.89 -12.78
C ARG A 202 -19.37 26.56 -13.99
N PRO A 203 -19.45 27.90 -14.11
CA PRO A 203 -18.77 28.61 -15.21
C PRO A 203 -17.28 28.23 -15.30
N GLY A 204 -16.88 27.67 -16.43
CA GLY A 204 -15.50 27.21 -16.69
C GLY A 204 -15.15 25.81 -16.17
N VAL A 205 -16.08 25.11 -15.51
CA VAL A 205 -15.92 23.75 -14.99
C VAL A 205 -16.92 22.81 -15.66
N VAL A 206 -16.41 21.85 -16.41
CA VAL A 206 -17.21 20.92 -17.21
C VAL A 206 -17.08 19.51 -16.66
N TYR A 207 -18.21 18.88 -16.38
CA TYR A 207 -18.32 17.49 -16.05
C TYR A 207 -18.79 16.69 -17.26
N THR A 208 -18.09 15.60 -17.57
CA THR A 208 -18.44 14.68 -18.66
C THR A 208 -18.56 13.26 -18.11
N ARG A 209 -19.68 12.60 -18.41
CA ARG A 209 -19.85 11.15 -18.20
C ARG A 209 -19.89 10.46 -19.56
N VAL A 210 -19.11 9.41 -19.72
CA VAL A 210 -19.12 8.56 -20.92
C VAL A 210 -19.43 7.13 -20.53
N ALA A 211 -20.42 6.54 -21.19
CA ALA A 211 -20.68 5.11 -21.20
C ALA A 211 -20.53 4.59 -22.63
N LYS A 212 -19.61 3.64 -22.85
CA LYS A 212 -19.41 3.02 -24.17
C LYS A 212 -19.03 1.55 -24.06
N ARG A 213 -19.42 0.73 -25.03
CA ARG A 213 -18.90 -0.64 -25.18
C ARG A 213 -17.54 -0.59 -25.85
N ARG A 214 -16.67 -1.46 -25.37
CA ARG A 214 -15.44 -1.85 -26.05
C ARG A 214 -15.49 -3.35 -26.29
N GLU A 215 -14.60 -3.84 -27.13
CA GLU A 215 -14.45 -5.28 -27.38
C GLU A 215 -14.31 -6.09 -26.09
N ALA A 216 -13.52 -5.57 -25.13
CA ALA A 216 -13.33 -6.21 -23.83
C ALA A 216 -14.55 -6.13 -22.88
N GLY A 217 -15.56 -5.30 -23.20
CA GLY A 217 -16.78 -5.10 -22.42
C GLY A 217 -17.12 -3.62 -22.18
N PRO A 218 -18.24 -3.34 -21.48
CA PRO A 218 -18.71 -1.98 -21.23
C PRO A 218 -17.79 -1.22 -20.28
N ILE A 219 -17.62 0.08 -20.54
CA ILE A 219 -16.88 0.99 -19.66
C ILE A 219 -17.71 2.23 -19.38
N ILE A 220 -17.62 2.72 -18.15
CA ILE A 220 -18.15 4.02 -17.72
C ILE A 220 -17.01 4.80 -17.08
N TYR A 221 -16.84 6.05 -17.51
CA TYR A 221 -15.88 6.97 -16.90
C TYR A 221 -16.43 8.38 -16.82
N HIS A 222 -15.84 9.14 -15.92
CA HIS A 222 -16.23 10.48 -15.51
C HIS A 222 -15.01 11.38 -15.63
N VAL A 223 -15.19 12.58 -16.17
CA VAL A 223 -14.13 13.58 -16.33
C VAL A 223 -14.63 14.90 -15.77
N LEU A 224 -13.87 15.48 -14.83
CA LEU A 224 -14.02 16.86 -14.40
C LEU A 224 -12.90 17.67 -15.04
N ASP A 225 -13.27 18.63 -15.88
CA ASP A 225 -12.36 19.48 -16.65
C ASP A 225 -12.51 20.93 -16.18
N LEU A 226 -11.38 21.56 -15.87
CA LEU A 226 -11.33 22.92 -15.32
C LEU A 226 -10.07 23.68 -15.76
N ASP A 227 -10.09 24.99 -15.64
CA ASP A 227 -8.90 25.83 -15.80
C ASP A 227 -8.25 26.08 -14.43
N PRO A 228 -7.06 25.52 -14.14
CA PRO A 228 -6.39 25.75 -12.86
C PRO A 228 -5.93 27.21 -12.67
N ALA A 229 -5.91 28.04 -13.73
CA ALA A 229 -5.59 29.46 -13.66
C ALA A 229 -6.80 30.35 -13.38
N ASP A 230 -8.02 29.80 -13.35
CA ASP A 230 -9.22 30.55 -13.01
C ASP A 230 -9.17 31.00 -11.54
N PRO A 231 -9.24 32.32 -11.24
CA PRO A 231 -9.14 32.83 -9.87
C PRO A 231 -10.28 32.38 -8.95
N ARG A 232 -11.37 31.84 -9.50
CA ARG A 232 -12.47 31.24 -8.72
C ARG A 232 -12.13 29.84 -8.23
N ILE A 233 -11.14 29.19 -8.84
CA ILE A 233 -10.76 27.81 -8.55
C ILE A 233 -9.56 27.79 -7.61
N ARG A 234 -9.68 27.01 -6.54
CA ARG A 234 -8.54 26.66 -5.68
C ARG A 234 -8.55 25.16 -5.46
N ILE A 235 -7.39 24.54 -5.62
CA ILE A 235 -7.22 23.10 -5.47
C ILE A 235 -6.31 22.85 -4.27
N GLU A 236 -6.76 22.03 -3.33
CA GLU A 236 -5.96 21.56 -2.20
C GLU A 236 -5.95 20.05 -2.15
N LEU A 237 -5.00 19.51 -1.39
CA LEU A 237 -5.00 18.12 -0.97
C LEU A 237 -5.36 18.06 0.51
N GLU A 238 -6.56 17.57 0.80
CA GLU A 238 -7.04 17.37 2.16
C GLU A 238 -6.63 15.99 2.67
N GLN A 239 -6.34 15.92 3.98
CA GLN A 239 -6.14 14.67 4.70
C GLN A 239 -7.45 14.23 5.35
N GLY A 240 -7.65 12.92 5.50
CA GLY A 240 -8.80 12.37 6.22
C GLY A 240 -8.86 12.92 7.64
N GLN A 241 -10.04 13.34 8.09
CA GLN A 241 -10.25 13.97 9.40
C GLN A 241 -9.38 15.22 9.64
N GLY A 242 -8.76 15.80 8.61
CA GLY A 242 -7.87 16.97 8.71
C GLY A 242 -6.54 16.70 9.42
N ARG A 243 -6.10 15.43 9.52
CA ARG A 243 -4.85 15.08 10.22
C ARG A 243 -4.12 13.91 9.55
N PHE A 244 -2.82 13.81 9.81
CA PHE A 244 -2.01 12.68 9.39
C PHE A 244 -2.53 11.37 10.00
N GLY A 245 -2.59 10.30 9.20
CA GLY A 245 -3.16 9.01 9.59
C GLY A 245 -4.69 9.00 9.73
N GLY A 246 -5.38 10.12 9.48
CA GLY A 246 -6.83 10.17 9.54
C GLY A 246 -7.48 9.48 8.32
N LEU A 247 -8.58 8.79 8.56
CA LEU A 247 -9.36 8.08 7.55
C LEU A 247 -10.80 8.60 7.52
N GLU A 248 -11.23 9.08 6.36
CA GLU A 248 -12.53 9.72 6.17
C GLU A 248 -13.07 9.40 4.77
N THR A 249 -14.38 9.25 4.61
CA THR A 249 -14.96 9.02 3.28
C THR A 249 -14.89 10.30 2.43
N LEU A 250 -14.80 10.19 1.10
CA LEU A 250 -14.61 11.36 0.25
C LEU A 250 -15.72 12.40 0.43
N SER A 251 -16.97 11.95 0.51
CA SER A 251 -18.16 12.79 0.69
C SER A 251 -18.14 13.52 2.03
N ALA A 252 -17.69 12.87 3.11
CA ALA A 252 -17.52 13.49 4.42
C ALA A 252 -16.40 14.53 4.39
N MET A 253 -15.25 14.18 3.78
CA MET A 253 -14.11 15.09 3.63
C MET A 253 -14.49 16.32 2.79
N THR A 254 -15.23 16.13 1.71
CA THR A 254 -15.75 17.21 0.84
C THR A 254 -16.66 18.16 1.61
N ARG A 255 -17.63 17.62 2.36
CA ARG A 255 -18.54 18.42 3.20
C ARG A 255 -17.80 19.17 4.31
N ARG A 256 -16.87 18.51 5.00
CA ARG A 256 -16.07 19.12 6.08
C ARG A 256 -15.21 20.25 5.56
N ALA A 257 -14.55 20.05 4.42
CA ALA A 257 -13.72 21.07 3.80
C ALA A 257 -14.55 22.21 3.20
N GLY A 258 -15.79 21.94 2.76
CA GLY A 258 -16.61 22.90 2.01
C GLY A 258 -16.17 23.00 0.55
N ALA A 259 -15.66 21.91 -0.03
CA ALA A 259 -15.27 21.88 -1.44
C ALA A 259 -16.48 21.66 -2.34
N ALA A 260 -16.48 22.26 -3.54
CA ALA A 260 -17.53 22.06 -4.53
C ALA A 260 -17.39 20.70 -5.23
N PHE A 261 -16.14 20.30 -5.52
CA PHE A 261 -15.83 19.04 -6.15
C PHE A 261 -14.67 18.34 -5.44
N ALA A 262 -14.62 17.01 -5.56
CA ALA A 262 -13.53 16.24 -5.01
C ALA A 262 -13.28 14.94 -5.78
N VAL A 263 -12.02 14.49 -5.77
CA VAL A 263 -11.63 13.14 -6.17
C VAL A 263 -10.63 12.56 -5.16
N ASN A 264 -10.56 11.24 -5.06
CA ASN A 264 -9.58 10.60 -4.18
C ASN A 264 -8.13 10.92 -4.59
N GLY A 265 -7.21 10.82 -3.62
CA GLY A 265 -5.80 11.14 -3.82
C GLY A 265 -4.89 9.92 -3.99
N GLY A 266 -3.70 9.99 -3.41
CA GLY A 266 -2.64 9.00 -3.53
C GLY A 266 -2.76 7.81 -2.57
N TYR A 267 -1.87 6.85 -2.75
CA TYR A 267 -1.90 5.58 -2.02
C TYR A 267 -1.59 5.73 -0.52
N PHE A 268 -2.22 4.88 0.28
CA PHE A 268 -2.10 4.89 1.73
C PHE A 268 -2.27 3.51 2.33
N ASN A 269 -1.79 3.37 3.57
CA ASN A 269 -2.09 2.22 4.39
C ASN A 269 -3.52 2.30 4.91
N MET A 270 -4.39 1.40 4.45
CA MET A 270 -5.82 1.41 4.81
C MET A 270 -6.11 1.16 6.31
N GLN A 271 -5.15 0.66 7.08
CA GLN A 271 -5.29 0.45 8.52
C GLN A 271 -4.90 1.69 9.32
N THR A 272 -3.82 2.37 8.91
CA THR A 272 -3.23 3.48 9.68
C THR A 272 -3.50 4.85 9.09
N GLY A 273 -3.99 4.94 7.84
CA GLY A 273 -4.15 6.19 7.10
C GLY A 273 -2.83 6.84 6.66
N GLU A 274 -1.68 6.22 6.90
CA GLU A 274 -0.39 6.80 6.51
C GLU A 274 -0.21 6.75 4.97
N PRO A 275 0.18 7.85 4.32
CA PRO A 275 0.50 7.86 2.90
C PRO A 275 1.73 6.99 2.62
N PHE A 276 1.76 6.30 1.47
CA PHE A 276 2.90 5.43 1.13
C PHE A 276 4.13 6.18 0.63
N ASP A 277 4.00 7.45 0.24
CA ASP A 277 5.08 8.21 -0.38
C ASP A 277 4.92 9.71 -0.02
N MET A 278 5.54 10.61 -0.78
CA MET A 278 5.53 12.05 -0.53
C MET A 278 4.10 12.59 -0.44
N LEU A 279 3.86 13.39 0.59
CA LEU A 279 2.61 14.10 0.83
C LEU A 279 2.96 15.56 1.14
N VAL A 280 2.32 16.47 0.43
CA VAL A 280 2.37 17.91 0.69
C VAL A 280 0.96 18.41 0.94
N ALA A 281 0.77 19.09 2.05
CA ALA A 281 -0.52 19.68 2.42
C ALA A 281 -0.28 21.02 3.12
N ALA A 282 -1.15 22.00 2.87
CA ALA A 282 -1.07 23.34 3.46
C ALA A 282 0.33 23.99 3.34
N GLY A 283 0.97 23.81 2.19
CA GLY A 283 2.30 24.36 1.87
C GLY A 283 3.47 23.69 2.59
N ARG A 284 3.26 22.54 3.22
CA ARG A 284 4.26 21.81 4.01
C ARG A 284 4.49 20.41 3.48
N VAL A 285 5.75 19.99 3.44
CA VAL A 285 6.11 18.59 3.18
C VAL A 285 5.82 17.78 4.42
N ILE A 286 4.76 16.98 4.37
CA ILE A 286 4.32 16.14 5.49
C ILE A 286 5.18 14.87 5.51
N THR A 287 5.32 14.19 4.38
CA THR A 287 6.19 13.01 4.23
C THR A 287 7.12 13.20 3.03
N ARG A 288 8.31 12.61 3.11
CA ARG A 288 9.28 12.60 2.00
C ARG A 288 9.01 11.44 1.02
N PRO A 289 9.51 11.50 -0.22
CA PRO A 289 9.44 10.38 -1.14
C PRO A 289 10.28 9.22 -0.63
N ASP A 290 9.68 8.02 -0.61
CA ASP A 290 10.38 6.79 -0.24
C ASP A 290 10.79 5.97 -1.46
N ARG A 291 10.21 6.28 -2.63
CA ARG A 291 10.45 5.60 -3.91
C ARG A 291 10.53 6.60 -5.05
N TYR A 292 11.02 6.16 -6.20
CA TYR A 292 11.01 6.96 -7.41
C TYR A 292 9.65 6.89 -8.11
N ARG A 293 8.68 7.66 -7.58
CA ARG A 293 7.29 7.68 -8.02
C ARG A 293 6.87 9.03 -8.60
N SER A 294 5.88 8.97 -9.46
CA SER A 294 5.21 10.14 -10.01
C SER A 294 4.43 10.89 -8.96
N PHE A 295 4.50 12.21 -9.05
CA PHE A 295 3.89 13.17 -8.17
C PHE A 295 3.00 14.10 -8.97
N PHE A 296 1.84 14.41 -8.40
CA PHE A 296 1.01 15.52 -8.84
C PHE A 296 0.74 16.46 -7.66
N GLY A 297 0.85 17.75 -7.91
CA GLY A 297 0.53 18.78 -6.94
C GLY A 297 0.19 20.12 -7.59
N ILE A 298 -0.09 21.09 -6.74
CA ILE A 298 -0.35 22.48 -7.10
C ILE A 298 0.67 23.33 -6.37
N ASN A 299 1.34 24.22 -7.09
CA ASN A 299 2.26 25.17 -6.49
C ASN A 299 1.52 26.37 -5.87
N LYS A 300 2.23 27.20 -5.10
CA LYS A 300 1.66 28.39 -4.45
C LYS A 300 1.14 29.46 -5.42
N SER A 301 1.45 29.35 -6.71
CA SER A 301 0.88 30.19 -7.78
C SER A 301 -0.37 29.60 -8.44
N GLY A 302 -0.87 28.45 -7.97
CA GLY A 302 -2.03 27.76 -8.53
C GLY A 302 -1.73 26.87 -9.74
N ARG A 303 -0.46 26.74 -10.15
CA ARG A 303 -0.09 25.95 -11.32
C ARG A 303 0.07 24.45 -11.00
N PRO A 304 -0.40 23.56 -11.88
CA PRO A 304 -0.12 22.13 -11.81
C PRO A 304 1.38 21.83 -11.82
N VAL A 305 1.78 20.81 -11.07
CA VAL A 305 3.15 20.29 -11.05
C VAL A 305 3.09 18.77 -11.20
N PHE A 306 3.66 18.27 -12.31
CA PHE A 306 3.87 16.85 -12.57
C PHE A 306 5.37 16.56 -12.51
N ALA A 307 5.80 15.65 -11.64
CA ALA A 307 7.22 15.40 -11.40
C ALA A 307 7.51 13.98 -10.92
N LYS A 308 8.80 13.62 -10.86
CA LYS A 308 9.32 12.47 -10.11
C LYS A 308 10.32 12.99 -9.05
N PRO A 309 9.84 13.41 -7.88
CA PRO A 309 10.65 14.14 -6.92
C PRO A 309 11.73 13.26 -6.30
N THR A 310 12.95 13.79 -6.21
CA THR A 310 14.01 13.28 -5.34
C THR A 310 14.25 14.29 -4.24
N ILE A 311 13.72 14.04 -3.05
CA ILE A 311 13.84 14.93 -1.90
C ILE A 311 14.76 14.30 -0.84
N THR A 312 15.74 15.08 -0.40
CA THR A 312 16.59 14.78 0.73
C THR A 312 16.13 15.60 1.93
N VAL A 313 15.88 14.91 3.04
CA VAL A 313 15.63 15.53 4.33
C VAL A 313 16.88 15.37 5.18
N SER A 314 17.31 16.44 5.82
CA SER A 314 18.49 16.42 6.67
C SER A 314 18.32 17.34 7.87
N VAL A 315 19.06 17.06 8.94
CA VAL A 315 19.09 17.90 10.13
C VAL A 315 20.53 18.32 10.42
N SER A 316 20.76 19.61 10.64
CA SER A 316 22.04 20.11 11.14
C SER A 316 21.86 20.56 12.58
N ALA A 317 22.85 20.32 13.45
CA ALA A 317 22.76 20.70 14.85
C ALA A 317 24.12 21.06 15.47
N GLY A 318 24.16 22.14 16.25
CA GLY A 318 25.36 22.66 16.91
C GLY A 318 26.49 22.99 15.92
N GLY A 319 26.15 23.56 14.77
CA GLY A 319 27.11 23.92 13.70
C GLY A 319 27.72 22.72 12.96
N ARG A 320 27.21 21.51 13.16
CA ARG A 320 27.73 20.29 12.52
C ARG A 320 27.17 20.13 11.10
N PRO A 321 27.86 19.39 10.22
CA PRO A 321 27.33 19.02 8.91
C PRO A 321 25.97 18.35 9.00
N ALA A 322 25.13 18.57 7.98
CA ALA A 322 23.79 18.02 7.93
C ALA A 322 23.81 16.48 7.95
N TYR A 323 22.93 15.90 8.76
CA TYR A 323 22.74 14.46 8.91
C TYR A 323 21.49 14.01 8.19
N TYR A 324 21.59 12.94 7.40
CA TYR A 324 20.46 12.42 6.63
C TYR A 324 19.34 11.91 7.53
N VAL A 325 18.11 12.31 7.21
CA VAL A 325 16.88 11.88 7.88
C VAL A 325 16.16 10.89 6.98
N SER A 326 16.13 9.63 7.41
CA SER A 326 15.51 8.56 6.62
C SER A 326 14.00 8.46 6.80
N GLN A 327 13.38 9.15 7.76
CA GLN A 327 11.92 9.19 7.90
C GLN A 327 11.46 10.58 8.34
N LEU A 328 10.49 11.17 7.61
CA LEU A 328 9.82 12.41 8.00
C LEU A 328 8.36 12.08 8.30
N ASN A 329 7.89 12.39 9.51
CA ASN A 329 6.54 12.12 10.01
C ASN A 329 6.06 10.69 9.74
N ARG A 330 6.91 9.71 10.04
CA ARG A 330 6.53 8.30 10.09
C ARG A 330 6.88 7.72 11.44
N ALA A 331 6.16 6.66 11.83
CA ALA A 331 6.55 5.85 12.98
C ALA A 331 8.02 5.40 12.84
N PRO A 332 8.91 5.74 13.80
CA PRO A 332 10.33 5.50 13.65
C PRO A 332 10.68 4.01 13.59
N ALA A 333 11.21 3.56 12.45
CA ALA A 333 11.63 2.17 12.26
C ALA A 333 13.01 1.89 12.87
N ALA A 334 13.30 0.61 13.13
CA ALA A 334 14.64 0.17 13.54
C ALA A 334 15.65 0.51 12.43
N GLY A 335 16.79 1.11 12.78
CA GLY A 335 17.79 1.58 11.83
C GLY A 335 17.44 2.88 11.10
N ALA A 336 16.41 3.61 11.50
CA ALA A 336 16.07 4.90 10.92
C ALA A 336 16.47 6.07 11.80
N VAL A 337 16.80 7.21 11.19
CA VAL A 337 16.74 8.52 11.83
C VAL A 337 15.44 9.17 11.38
N ALA A 338 14.57 9.46 12.35
CA ALA A 338 13.26 10.03 12.08
C ALA A 338 13.18 11.46 12.58
N VAL A 339 12.51 12.33 11.84
CA VAL A 339 12.08 13.65 12.29
C VAL A 339 10.55 13.65 12.32
N LEU A 340 9.98 14.05 13.46
CA LEU A 340 8.55 14.17 13.65
C LEU A 340 8.24 15.60 14.05
N ASP A 341 7.46 16.29 13.23
CA ASP A 341 6.92 17.60 13.54
C ASP A 341 5.42 17.49 13.85
N ARG A 342 4.79 18.65 14.05
CA ARG A 342 3.39 18.72 14.44
C ARG A 342 2.42 18.08 13.45
N ASN A 343 2.83 17.90 12.20
CA ASN A 343 2.02 17.23 11.20
C ASN A 343 1.85 15.74 11.51
N PHE A 344 2.79 15.08 12.21
CA PHE A 344 2.63 13.68 12.62
C PHE A 344 1.54 13.50 13.68
N GLY A 345 1.53 14.36 14.70
CA GLY A 345 0.66 14.23 15.86
C GLY A 345 1.17 14.98 17.09
N GLN A 346 0.54 14.76 18.25
CA GLN A 346 0.92 15.44 19.51
C GLN A 346 2.13 14.83 20.20
N ARG A 347 2.34 13.54 19.99
CA ARG A 347 3.43 12.81 20.63
C ARG A 347 4.06 11.86 19.64
N THR A 348 5.34 11.60 19.82
CA THR A 348 6.02 10.50 19.15
C THR A 348 5.48 9.16 19.69
N PRO A 349 5.60 8.06 18.92
CA PRO A 349 5.27 6.73 19.43
C PRO A 349 6.18 6.33 20.60
N ALA A 350 5.68 5.51 21.52
CA ALA A 350 6.52 4.86 22.51
C ALA A 350 7.51 3.90 21.81
N ALA A 351 8.80 4.03 22.14
CA ALA A 351 9.88 3.28 21.52
C ALA A 351 11.08 3.17 22.46
N ALA A 352 11.11 2.11 23.28
CA ALA A 352 12.11 1.90 24.34
C ALA A 352 13.58 2.03 23.88
N ALA A 353 13.88 1.61 22.66
CA ALA A 353 15.23 1.61 22.08
C ALA A 353 15.62 2.92 21.37
N ARG A 354 14.89 4.02 21.61
CA ARG A 354 15.12 5.31 20.94
C ARG A 354 15.43 6.43 21.92
N THR A 355 16.33 7.32 21.48
CA THR A 355 16.60 8.60 22.12
C THR A 355 16.02 9.72 21.24
N GLU A 356 15.32 10.65 21.85
CA GLU A 356 14.60 11.72 21.18
C GLU A 356 15.14 13.08 21.63
N PHE A 357 15.50 13.92 20.66
CA PHE A 357 15.95 15.29 20.87
C PHE A 357 14.79 16.21 20.50
N ILE A 358 14.23 16.88 21.49
CA ILE A 358 13.08 17.76 21.33
C ILE A 358 13.60 19.14 21.01
N VAL A 359 13.34 19.61 19.79
CA VAL A 359 13.76 20.92 19.30
C VAL A 359 12.60 21.90 19.48
N ARG A 360 12.82 22.99 20.21
CA ARG A 360 11.89 24.10 20.40
C ARG A 360 12.55 25.39 19.93
N ASP A 361 11.85 26.17 19.11
CA ASP A 361 12.34 27.47 18.62
C ASP A 361 13.76 27.41 18.01
N GLY A 362 14.05 26.31 17.29
CA GLY A 362 15.33 26.09 16.62
C GLY A 362 16.50 25.63 17.50
N ALA A 363 16.26 25.27 18.77
CA ALA A 363 17.28 24.71 19.66
C ALA A 363 16.84 23.42 20.36
N ILE A 364 17.78 22.53 20.66
CA ILE A 364 17.52 21.29 21.41
C ILE A 364 17.19 21.67 22.85
N ALA A 365 15.92 21.56 23.23
CA ALA A 365 15.45 21.92 24.56
C ALA A 365 15.52 20.74 25.54
N GLU A 366 15.36 19.51 25.06
CA GLU A 366 15.25 18.32 25.90
C GLU A 366 15.77 17.08 25.17
N ILE A 367 16.26 16.10 25.94
CA ILE A 367 16.65 14.78 25.46
C ILE A 367 15.90 13.73 26.28
N ALA A 368 15.04 12.96 25.62
CA ALA A 368 14.24 11.91 26.23
C ALA A 368 14.65 10.52 25.74
N ARG A 369 14.38 9.48 26.53
CA ARG A 369 14.57 8.09 26.14
C ARG A 369 13.25 7.34 26.21
N GLY A 370 13.04 6.42 25.28
CA GLY A 370 11.89 5.52 25.28
C GLY A 370 10.70 5.97 24.43
N GLY A 371 10.84 7.05 23.66
CA GLY A 371 9.75 7.61 22.85
C GLY A 371 8.66 8.29 23.68
N GLY A 372 7.54 8.66 23.04
CA GLY A 372 6.41 9.29 23.72
C GLY A 372 6.57 10.78 24.01
N ALA A 373 7.63 11.42 23.51
CA ALA A 373 7.89 12.84 23.70
C ALA A 373 6.77 13.68 23.07
N GLU A 374 6.46 14.80 23.71
CA GLU A 374 5.59 15.82 23.11
C GLU A 374 6.30 16.47 21.92
N ILE A 375 5.59 16.58 20.81
CA ILE A 375 6.10 17.25 19.61
C ILE A 375 5.75 18.74 19.70
N PRO A 376 6.74 19.64 19.78
CA PRO A 376 6.49 21.07 19.99
C PRO A 376 5.81 21.74 18.79
N GLU A 377 4.95 22.74 19.05
CA GLU A 377 4.33 23.57 18.01
C GLU A 377 5.36 24.36 17.18
N SER A 378 6.42 24.85 17.84
CA SER A 378 7.47 25.67 17.23
C SER A 378 8.70 24.87 16.80
N GLY A 379 8.59 23.56 16.65
CA GLY A 379 9.73 22.72 16.31
C GLY A 379 9.38 21.29 15.93
N PHE A 380 10.28 20.37 16.29
CA PHE A 380 10.23 18.98 15.87
C PHE A 380 11.01 18.09 16.83
N VAL A 381 10.83 16.79 16.72
CA VAL A 381 11.58 15.77 17.46
C VAL A 381 12.50 15.01 16.51
N ILE A 382 13.79 14.97 16.82
CA ILE A 382 14.76 14.10 16.16
C ILE A 382 14.82 12.79 16.94
N SER A 383 14.36 11.70 16.36
CA SER A 383 14.35 10.38 17.00
C SER A 383 15.44 9.51 16.39
N VAL A 384 16.39 9.06 17.21
CA VAL A 384 17.52 8.20 16.79
C VAL A 384 17.49 6.87 17.53
N ASP A 385 17.95 5.82 16.88
CA ASP A 385 18.20 4.53 17.51
C ASP A 385 19.69 4.34 17.85
N GLU A 386 20.02 3.21 18.49
CA GLU A 386 21.39 2.87 18.88
C GLU A 386 22.36 2.81 17.69
N LYS A 387 21.90 2.44 16.49
CA LYS A 387 22.75 2.37 15.29
C LYS A 387 23.27 3.75 14.86
N HIS A 388 22.50 4.80 15.12
CA HIS A 388 22.85 6.18 14.79
C HIS A 388 23.35 6.98 16.00
N TRP A 389 23.37 6.37 17.19
CA TRP A 389 23.81 7.01 18.42
C TRP A 389 25.25 7.53 18.31
N GLU A 390 26.24 6.64 18.11
CA GLU A 390 27.65 7.05 18.09
C GLU A 390 27.99 8.00 16.93
N LYS A 391 27.31 7.85 15.79
CA LYS A 391 27.56 8.66 14.60
C LYS A 391 26.98 10.06 14.70
N PHE A 392 25.85 10.21 15.40
CA PHE A 392 25.05 11.43 15.41
C PHE A 392 24.53 11.79 16.80
N GLY A 393 23.69 10.94 17.40
CA GLY A 393 23.01 11.25 18.66
C GLY A 393 23.94 11.62 19.82
N SER A 394 25.05 10.89 20.00
CA SER A 394 26.00 11.09 21.12
C SER A 394 26.72 12.44 21.09
N LYS A 395 26.62 13.18 19.98
CA LYS A 395 27.25 14.49 19.76
C LYS A 395 26.32 15.65 20.10
N LEU A 396 25.01 15.42 20.13
CA LEU A 396 24.03 16.48 20.33
C LEU A 396 23.90 16.84 21.81
N ARG A 397 23.71 18.13 22.12
CA ARG A 397 23.55 18.64 23.48
C ARG A 397 22.37 19.60 23.57
N ILE A 398 21.79 19.69 24.77
CA ILE A 398 20.78 20.71 25.09
C ILE A 398 21.38 22.10 24.87
N GLY A 399 20.58 23.01 24.31
CA GLY A 399 20.96 24.39 23.98
C GLY A 399 21.60 24.57 22.60
N GLU A 400 21.99 23.48 21.93
CA GLU A 400 22.52 23.57 20.57
C GLU A 400 21.41 23.93 19.58
N SER A 401 21.72 24.77 18.60
CA SER A 401 20.81 25.03 17.47
C SER A 401 20.56 23.73 16.69
N ALA A 402 19.36 23.58 16.14
CA ALA A 402 18.99 22.49 15.26
C ALA A 402 18.07 22.97 14.13
N GLU A 403 18.46 22.72 12.88
CA GLU A 403 17.74 23.13 11.67
C GLU A 403 17.38 21.91 10.83
N LEU A 404 16.08 21.78 10.49
CA LEU A 404 15.58 20.83 9.52
C LEU A 404 15.67 21.44 8.12
N ARG A 405 16.34 20.74 7.21
CA ARG A 405 16.49 21.17 5.81
C ARG A 405 15.92 20.13 4.86
N ILE A 406 15.09 20.61 3.93
CA ILE A 406 14.47 19.82 2.87
C ILE A 406 14.94 20.39 1.54
N THR A 407 15.63 19.58 0.74
CA THR A 407 16.19 19.96 -0.58
C THR A 407 15.91 18.87 -1.59
N GLY A 408 15.86 19.17 -2.89
CA GLY A 408 15.68 18.13 -3.89
C GLY A 408 15.62 18.60 -5.32
N SER A 409 15.17 17.71 -6.21
CA SER A 409 14.99 17.99 -7.65
C SER A 409 13.92 19.03 -7.97
N MET A 410 13.14 19.43 -6.96
CA MET A 410 12.16 20.51 -7.04
C MET A 410 12.14 21.29 -5.73
N ASP A 411 11.75 22.57 -5.80
CA ASP A 411 11.50 23.38 -4.61
C ASP A 411 10.18 22.95 -3.96
N ALA A 412 10.27 22.06 -2.97
CA ALA A 412 9.12 21.62 -2.22
C ALA A 412 8.49 22.74 -1.38
N GLY A 413 9.24 23.81 -1.07
CA GLY A 413 8.73 25.01 -0.41
C GLY A 413 7.85 25.89 -1.31
N ALA A 414 7.93 25.72 -2.63
CA ALA A 414 7.05 26.38 -3.60
C ALA A 414 5.70 25.67 -3.78
N LEU A 415 5.53 24.46 -3.23
CA LEU A 415 4.29 23.70 -3.33
C LEU A 415 3.22 24.21 -2.35
N SER A 416 1.95 24.19 -2.76
CA SER A 416 0.80 24.35 -1.88
C SER A 416 0.32 22.98 -1.39
N CYS A 417 0.13 22.05 -2.31
CA CYS A 417 -0.33 20.70 -1.99
C CYS A 417 0.14 19.70 -3.05
N GLY A 418 0.04 18.40 -2.75
CA GLY A 418 0.26 17.34 -3.72
C GLY A 418 0.63 16.01 -3.09
N VAL A 419 0.63 14.96 -3.91
CA VAL A 419 0.88 13.60 -3.45
C VAL A 419 1.63 12.80 -4.51
N SER A 420 2.57 11.98 -4.06
CA SER A 420 3.17 10.92 -4.86
C SER A 420 2.19 9.75 -4.97
N ALA A 421 1.92 9.35 -6.21
CA ALA A 421 1.07 8.20 -6.53
C ALA A 421 1.74 7.40 -7.66
N GLY A 422 1.19 7.46 -8.87
CA GLY A 422 1.73 6.82 -10.05
C GLY A 422 1.06 5.49 -10.42
N PRO A 423 1.51 4.88 -11.52
CA PRO A 423 2.61 5.35 -12.35
C PRO A 423 2.25 6.59 -13.21
N MET A 424 3.27 7.22 -13.81
CA MET A 424 3.07 8.15 -14.93
C MET A 424 2.33 7.40 -16.05
N LEU A 425 1.29 8.02 -16.59
CA LEU A 425 0.47 7.48 -17.67
C LEU A 425 0.79 8.15 -19.00
N VAL A 426 1.02 9.47 -18.98
CA VAL A 426 1.29 10.26 -20.19
C VAL A 426 2.44 11.21 -19.92
N SER A 427 3.38 11.26 -20.86
CA SER A 427 4.52 12.18 -20.85
C SER A 427 4.67 12.80 -22.23
N ASN A 428 4.73 14.13 -22.29
CA ASN A 428 4.82 14.88 -23.55
C ASN A 428 3.72 14.53 -24.57
N GLY A 429 2.51 14.19 -24.10
CA GLY A 429 1.37 13.82 -24.94
C GLY A 429 1.35 12.36 -25.40
N TYR A 430 2.35 11.55 -25.00
CA TYR A 430 2.45 10.14 -25.37
C TYR A 430 2.18 9.23 -24.18
N ALA A 431 1.43 8.15 -24.41
CA ALA A 431 1.18 7.13 -23.41
C ALA A 431 2.50 6.45 -23.00
N GLU A 432 2.78 6.43 -21.70
CA GLU A 432 3.90 5.71 -21.12
C GLU A 432 3.56 4.22 -21.06
N LYS A 433 4.42 3.39 -21.68
CA LYS A 433 4.25 1.93 -21.69
C LYS A 433 5.33 1.30 -20.83
N TYR A 434 4.97 0.25 -20.10
CA TYR A 434 5.89 -0.59 -19.30
C TYR A 434 6.56 0.08 -18.08
N LEU A 435 6.37 1.39 -17.85
CA LEU A 435 6.82 2.05 -16.63
C LEU A 435 5.85 1.77 -15.48
N VAL A 436 6.31 0.98 -14.52
CA VAL A 436 5.54 0.63 -13.33
C VAL A 436 6.12 1.23 -12.04
N GLU A 437 7.13 2.11 -12.07
CA GLU A 437 7.58 2.90 -10.89
C GLU A 437 7.68 2.10 -9.57
N ASP A 438 8.37 0.96 -9.64
CA ASP A 438 8.53 -0.03 -8.56
C ASP A 438 7.23 -0.66 -8.02
N PHE A 439 6.09 -0.47 -8.70
CA PHE A 439 4.90 -1.28 -8.51
C PHE A 439 5.21 -2.71 -8.98
N GLY A 440 5.10 -3.67 -8.07
CA GLY A 440 5.24 -5.08 -8.42
C GLY A 440 4.25 -5.45 -9.53
N ARG A 441 4.69 -6.24 -10.52
CA ARG A 441 3.87 -6.59 -11.70
C ARG A 441 2.56 -7.28 -11.33
N ASP A 442 2.58 -8.07 -10.25
CA ASP A 442 1.40 -8.78 -9.74
C ASP A 442 0.57 -7.95 -8.75
N SER A 443 0.95 -6.69 -8.48
CA SER A 443 0.19 -5.82 -7.57
C SER A 443 -1.18 -5.52 -8.17
N GLY A 444 -2.21 -5.35 -7.31
CA GLY A 444 -3.54 -4.93 -7.75
C GLY A 444 -3.60 -3.53 -8.38
N ILE A 445 -2.48 -2.81 -8.42
CA ILE A 445 -2.30 -1.56 -9.16
C ILE A 445 -2.00 -1.87 -10.63
N VAL A 446 -1.03 -2.76 -10.89
CA VAL A 446 -0.56 -3.07 -12.26
C VAL A 446 -1.44 -4.14 -12.92
N ALA A 447 -1.82 -5.17 -12.17
CA ALA A 447 -2.47 -6.35 -12.71
C ALA A 447 -3.95 -6.09 -13.03
N GLY A 448 -4.32 -6.30 -14.29
CA GLY A 448 -5.70 -6.40 -14.75
C GLY A 448 -6.49 -5.09 -14.73
N ARG A 449 -7.80 -5.24 -14.96
CA ARG A 449 -8.76 -4.13 -14.99
C ARG A 449 -9.24 -3.80 -13.59
N ALA A 450 -9.32 -2.50 -13.31
CA ALA A 450 -9.88 -1.99 -12.06
C ALA A 450 -10.61 -0.67 -12.31
N PRO A 451 -11.45 -0.21 -11.37
CA PRO A 451 -11.74 1.20 -11.24
C PRO A 451 -10.42 1.97 -11.09
N ARG A 452 -10.33 3.15 -11.71
CA ARG A 452 -9.12 3.97 -11.75
C ARG A 452 -9.44 5.42 -11.46
N THR A 453 -8.49 6.13 -10.89
CA THR A 453 -8.51 7.60 -10.82
C THR A 453 -7.21 8.11 -11.44
N ALA A 454 -7.30 9.15 -12.27
CA ALA A 454 -6.15 9.79 -12.89
C ALA A 454 -6.33 11.31 -12.91
N VAL A 455 -5.22 12.02 -13.02
CA VAL A 455 -5.20 13.47 -13.20
C VAL A 455 -4.23 13.81 -14.31
N CYS A 456 -4.57 14.81 -15.11
CA CYS A 456 -3.69 15.31 -16.16
C CYS A 456 -3.78 16.81 -16.37
N GLU A 457 -2.69 17.39 -16.86
CA GLU A 457 -2.68 18.66 -17.56
C GLU A 457 -2.75 18.38 -19.06
N THR A 458 -3.56 19.17 -19.77
CA THR A 458 -3.78 19.07 -21.22
C THR A 458 -2.90 20.06 -21.99
N HIS A 459 -2.80 19.89 -23.31
CA HIS A 459 -2.00 20.77 -24.17
C HIS A 459 -2.40 22.25 -24.11
N ASN A 460 -3.64 22.57 -23.73
CA ASN A 460 -4.11 23.95 -23.56
C ASN A 460 -4.09 24.43 -22.10
N GLY A 461 -3.38 23.73 -21.22
CA GLY A 461 -3.20 24.14 -19.82
C GLY A 461 -4.39 23.84 -18.90
N ARG A 462 -5.44 23.17 -19.39
CA ARG A 462 -6.56 22.74 -18.54
C ARG A 462 -6.19 21.51 -17.73
N LEU A 463 -6.76 21.40 -16.54
CA LEU A 463 -6.60 20.24 -15.66
C LEU A 463 -7.83 19.33 -15.77
N ARG A 464 -7.60 18.02 -15.86
CA ARG A 464 -8.65 17.00 -15.91
C ARG A 464 -8.45 15.97 -14.82
N PHE A 465 -9.50 15.69 -14.06
CA PHE A 465 -9.58 14.51 -13.20
C PHE A 465 -10.50 13.48 -13.84
N ALA A 466 -10.00 12.27 -14.04
CA ALA A 466 -10.74 11.15 -14.61
C ALA A 466 -10.98 10.07 -13.56
N VAL A 467 -12.22 9.60 -13.43
CA VAL A 467 -12.59 8.44 -12.60
C VAL A 467 -13.27 7.41 -13.48
N VAL A 468 -12.68 6.22 -13.55
CA VAL A 468 -13.19 5.08 -14.31
C VAL A 468 -13.88 4.12 -13.34
N GLU A 469 -15.14 3.79 -13.61
CA GLU A 469 -15.87 2.76 -12.87
C GLU A 469 -15.33 1.37 -13.18
N GLY A 470 -15.55 0.37 -12.32
CA GLY A 470 -15.10 -0.98 -12.60
C GLY A 470 -15.69 -2.05 -11.69
N ARG A 471 -15.35 -3.31 -12.00
CA ARG A 471 -15.76 -4.52 -11.24
C ARG A 471 -17.28 -4.75 -11.21
N SER A 472 -18.04 -4.17 -12.13
CA SER A 472 -19.48 -4.35 -12.25
C SER A 472 -19.86 -4.88 -13.63
N SER A 473 -21.10 -5.36 -13.79
CA SER A 473 -21.62 -5.83 -15.08
C SER A 473 -21.74 -4.71 -16.13
N ILE A 474 -21.85 -3.45 -15.69
CA ILE A 474 -22.04 -2.27 -16.55
C ILE A 474 -20.76 -1.45 -16.74
N SER A 475 -19.70 -1.74 -15.98
CA SER A 475 -18.35 -1.21 -16.23
C SER A 475 -17.28 -2.16 -15.72
N ILE A 476 -16.43 -2.64 -16.62
CA ILE A 476 -15.37 -3.62 -16.33
C ILE A 476 -14.10 -2.97 -15.78
N GLY A 477 -13.94 -1.65 -15.91
CA GLY A 477 -12.72 -0.93 -15.57
C GLY A 477 -11.63 -0.98 -16.64
N MET A 478 -10.48 -0.40 -16.33
CA MET A 478 -9.35 -0.27 -17.26
C MET A 478 -8.07 -0.86 -16.68
N THR A 479 -7.24 -1.41 -17.56
CA THR A 479 -5.80 -1.60 -17.30
C THR A 479 -5.10 -0.24 -17.24
N LEU A 480 -3.85 -0.20 -16.77
CA LEU A 480 -3.07 1.04 -16.80
C LEU A 480 -2.81 1.54 -18.23
N ASP A 481 -2.52 0.63 -19.17
CA ASP A 481 -2.29 0.99 -20.57
C ASP A 481 -3.55 1.60 -21.20
N GLU A 482 -4.72 1.04 -20.95
CA GLU A 482 -5.98 1.59 -21.46
C GLU A 482 -6.33 2.93 -20.82
N LEU A 483 -5.98 3.12 -19.55
CA LEU A 483 -6.12 4.39 -18.88
C LEU A 483 -5.17 5.43 -19.49
N ALA A 484 -3.92 5.07 -19.79
CA ALA A 484 -2.97 5.94 -20.46
C ALA A 484 -3.48 6.38 -21.84
N GLU A 485 -3.97 5.43 -22.66
CA GLU A 485 -4.56 5.73 -23.97
C GLU A 485 -5.84 6.58 -23.84
N LEU A 486 -6.65 6.38 -22.78
CA LEU A 486 -7.77 7.27 -22.47
C LEU A 486 -7.27 8.69 -22.18
N MET A 487 -6.26 8.85 -21.32
CA MET A 487 -5.71 10.18 -21.00
C MET A 487 -5.14 10.87 -22.26
N VAL A 488 -4.45 10.15 -23.15
CA VAL A 488 -4.01 10.70 -24.45
C VAL A 488 -5.22 11.15 -25.28
N SER A 489 -6.28 10.34 -25.37
CA SER A 489 -7.51 10.72 -26.09
C SER A 489 -8.24 11.92 -25.49
N LEU A 490 -8.02 12.18 -24.19
CA LEU A 490 -8.45 13.39 -23.50
C LEU A 490 -7.44 14.54 -23.66
N GLY A 491 -6.53 14.50 -24.64
CA GLY A 491 -5.61 15.60 -24.95
C GLY A 491 -4.62 15.93 -23.83
N CYS A 492 -4.36 14.99 -22.93
CA CYS A 492 -3.42 15.18 -21.83
C CYS A 492 -1.97 15.29 -22.36
N LEU A 493 -1.24 16.30 -21.91
CA LEU A 493 0.20 16.46 -22.11
C LEU A 493 0.98 15.65 -21.08
N SER A 494 0.56 15.70 -19.82
CA SER A 494 1.17 14.99 -18.68
C SER A 494 0.06 14.41 -17.83
N ALA A 495 0.11 13.11 -17.51
CA ALA A 495 -0.92 12.46 -16.71
C ALA A 495 -0.34 11.42 -15.75
N ILE A 496 -0.87 11.33 -14.53
CA ILE A 496 -0.51 10.29 -13.57
C ILE A 496 -1.74 9.51 -13.11
N ASN A 497 -1.51 8.25 -12.78
CA ASN A 497 -2.49 7.44 -12.06
C ASN A 497 -2.47 7.79 -10.56
N LEU A 498 -3.65 7.91 -9.95
CA LEU A 498 -3.87 8.07 -8.52
C LEU A 498 -4.30 6.74 -7.89
N ASP A 499 -4.65 6.73 -6.59
CA ASP A 499 -5.17 5.49 -5.97
C ASP A 499 -6.47 5.05 -6.66
N GLY A 500 -6.63 3.73 -6.81
CA GLY A 500 -7.67 3.14 -7.63
C GLY A 500 -8.53 2.13 -6.87
N GLY A 501 -9.18 1.23 -7.62
CA GLY A 501 -10.05 0.21 -7.04
C GLY A 501 -11.17 0.85 -6.24
N GLY A 502 -11.44 0.34 -5.03
CA GLY A 502 -12.50 0.86 -4.17
C GLY A 502 -12.25 2.26 -3.62
N SER A 503 -11.08 2.87 -3.89
CA SER A 503 -10.81 4.27 -3.56
C SER A 503 -11.30 5.22 -4.66
N SER A 504 -11.54 4.72 -5.88
CA SER A 504 -11.85 5.56 -7.04
C SER A 504 -13.22 6.21 -6.88
N GLN A 505 -13.23 7.54 -6.70
CA GLN A 505 -14.45 8.26 -6.45
C GLN A 505 -14.36 9.71 -6.92
N MET A 506 -15.47 10.21 -7.46
CA MET A 506 -15.70 11.60 -7.78
C MET A 506 -16.97 12.11 -7.09
N VAL A 507 -16.86 13.24 -6.41
CA VAL A 507 -17.98 13.93 -5.75
C VAL A 507 -18.14 15.32 -6.37
N LEU A 508 -19.36 15.66 -6.75
CA LEU A 508 -19.74 17.00 -7.21
C LEU A 508 -20.94 17.45 -6.38
N ASP A 509 -20.86 18.63 -5.77
CA ASP A 509 -21.92 19.24 -4.95
C ASP A 509 -22.48 18.25 -3.91
N GLY A 510 -21.58 17.53 -3.23
CA GLY A 510 -21.91 16.54 -2.20
C GLY A 510 -22.47 15.20 -2.73
N GLN A 511 -22.61 15.03 -4.05
CA GLN A 511 -23.10 13.81 -4.67
C GLN A 511 -21.98 12.99 -5.30
N THR A 512 -21.89 11.72 -4.94
CA THR A 512 -21.04 10.75 -5.63
C THR A 512 -21.56 10.52 -7.05
N LYS A 513 -20.69 10.67 -8.06
CA LYS A 513 -21.08 10.56 -9.47
C LYS A 513 -20.84 9.20 -10.10
N ASN A 514 -19.93 8.41 -9.54
CA ASN A 514 -19.57 7.08 -10.06
C ASN A 514 -20.06 5.94 -9.16
N ASN A 515 -20.30 4.76 -9.74
CA ASN A 515 -20.64 3.56 -8.99
C ASN A 515 -19.43 3.03 -8.20
N LEU A 516 -19.59 2.92 -6.88
CA LEU A 516 -18.54 2.50 -5.95
C LEU A 516 -18.45 1.00 -5.73
N ASN A 517 -19.48 0.24 -6.13
CA ASN A 517 -19.50 -1.22 -6.10
C ASN A 517 -18.95 -1.81 -4.78
N GLY A 518 -19.68 -1.56 -3.68
CA GLY A 518 -19.26 -1.90 -2.31
C GLY A 518 -19.36 -0.74 -1.32
N GLY A 519 -19.79 0.44 -1.77
CA GLY A 519 -19.98 1.63 -0.93
C GLY A 519 -18.71 2.47 -0.79
N GLU A 520 -18.81 3.53 0.02
CA GLU A 520 -17.75 4.52 0.17
C GLU A 520 -16.60 4.01 1.04
N ARG A 521 -15.38 4.05 0.50
CA ARG A 521 -14.16 3.72 1.24
C ARG A 521 -13.69 4.95 2.02
N LYS A 522 -13.16 4.71 3.23
CA LYS A 522 -12.40 5.74 3.95
C LYS A 522 -11.03 5.93 3.32
N LEU A 523 -10.70 7.17 3.00
CA LEU A 523 -9.48 7.60 2.33
C LEU A 523 -8.59 8.36 3.31
N ALA A 524 -7.28 8.28 3.08
CA ALA A 524 -6.30 9.09 3.83
C ALA A 524 -6.16 10.51 3.28
N ASN A 525 -6.36 10.69 1.97
CA ASN A 525 -6.23 11.99 1.32
C ASN A 525 -7.07 12.08 0.05
N ALA A 526 -7.43 13.29 -0.34
CA ALA A 526 -8.23 13.60 -1.51
C ALA A 526 -7.97 15.01 -2.03
N PHE A 527 -8.07 15.18 -3.35
CA PHE A 527 -8.04 16.50 -3.95
C PHE A 527 -9.40 17.17 -3.79
N MET A 528 -9.39 18.35 -3.18
CA MET A 528 -10.54 19.22 -3.00
C MET A 528 -10.45 20.38 -3.96
N ILE A 529 -11.52 20.60 -4.71
CA ILE A 529 -11.64 21.72 -5.64
C ILE A 529 -12.70 22.66 -5.07
N PHE A 530 -12.23 23.82 -4.62
CA PHE A 530 -13.05 24.91 -4.14
C PHE A 530 -13.42 25.83 -5.31
N TYR A 531 -14.65 26.31 -5.29
CA TYR A 531 -15.16 27.30 -6.24
C TYR A 531 -15.67 28.51 -5.48
N LYS A 532 -15.18 29.70 -5.82
CA LYS A 532 -15.66 30.97 -5.28
C LYS A 532 -16.63 31.58 -6.29
N GLU A 533 -17.88 31.75 -5.86
CA GLU A 533 -18.91 32.48 -6.61
C GLU A 533 -18.54 33.94 -6.85
#